data_AF-S3JG07-F1
#
_entry.id   AF-S3JG07-F1
#
_cell.length_a   1.000
_cell.length_b   1.000
_cell.length_c   1.000
_cell.angle_alpha   90.00
_cell.angle_beta   90.00
_cell.angle_gamma   90.00
#
_symmetry.space_group_name_H-M   'P 1'
#
loop_
_entity.id
_entity.type
_entity.pdbx_description
1 polymer ?
#
loop_
_entity_poly.entity_id
_entity_poly.type
_entity_poly.pdbx_seq_one_letter_code
_entity_poly.pdbx_strand_id
1 'polypeptide(L)'
;MGIGVGDRLLMLEHSVYTVATPEACAAILWKDAKKSDKAAVALKITSKDLKELNIIDQIVPEPSRGAQADLIKAGANLKAAICANL
;
A
#
# COMPACT_ATOMS: atom_id res chain seq x y z
N MET A 1 -15.56 9.76 8.03
CA MET A 1 -16.21 9.20 6.83
C MET A 1 -15.10 8.68 5.92
N GLY A 2 -15.04 7.37 5.69
CA GLY A 2 -13.89 6.70 5.06
C GLY A 2 -13.93 6.82 3.53
N ILE A 3 -12.87 7.36 2.93
CA ILE A 3 -12.71 7.54 1.47
C ILE A 3 -12.12 6.26 0.81
N GLY A 4 -12.27 5.10 1.46
CA GLY A 4 -11.68 3.82 1.04
C GLY A 4 -12.70 2.69 0.93
N VAL A 5 -13.99 3.00 0.95
CA VAL A 5 -15.06 2.01 0.80
C VAL A 5 -15.57 2.08 -0.64
N GLY A 6 -15.36 1.02 -1.40
CA GLY A 6 -15.82 0.87 -2.77
C GLY A 6 -15.86 -0.59 -3.17
N ASP A 7 -16.42 -0.89 -4.35
CA ASP A 7 -16.55 -2.26 -4.85
C ASP A 7 -15.21 -2.92 -5.18
N ARG A 8 -14.20 -2.11 -5.52
CA ARG A 8 -12.85 -2.55 -5.86
C ARG A 8 -11.80 -1.68 -5.19
N LEU A 9 -10.79 -2.31 -4.62
CA LEU A 9 -9.66 -1.65 -3.97
C LEU A 9 -8.36 -1.93 -4.73
N LEU A 10 -7.86 -0.91 -5.41
CA LEU A 10 -6.63 -0.92 -6.20
C LEU A 10 -5.50 -0.27 -5.41
N MET A 11 -4.31 -0.85 -5.45
CA MET A 11 -3.16 -0.36 -4.68
C MET A 11 -1.89 -0.38 -5.52
N LEU A 12 -1.06 0.67 -5.44
CA LEU A 12 0.23 0.71 -6.15
C LEU A 12 1.24 -0.24 -5.49
N GLU A 13 2.16 -0.79 -6.27
CA GLU A 13 3.14 -1.79 -5.80
C GLU A 13 3.96 -1.32 -4.59
N HIS A 14 4.38 -0.05 -4.53
CA HIS A 14 5.17 0.49 -3.40
C HIS A 14 4.35 1.30 -2.40
N SER A 15 3.03 1.34 -2.56
CA SER A 15 2.17 2.02 -1.58
C SER A 15 2.02 1.19 -0.32
N VAL A 16 1.59 1.85 0.77
CA VAL A 16 1.47 1.28 2.11
C VAL A 16 0.06 1.54 2.62
N TYR A 17 -0.57 0.52 3.21
CA TYR A 17 -1.88 0.64 3.85
C TYR A 17 -1.82 0.00 5.24
N THR A 18 -2.10 0.79 6.27
CA THR A 18 -2.01 0.36 7.66
C THR A 18 -3.02 1.10 8.52
N VAL A 19 -3.49 0.46 9.60
CA VAL A 19 -4.42 1.05 10.56
C VAL A 19 -3.74 2.10 11.46
N ALA A 20 -2.44 1.96 11.68
CA ALA A 20 -1.63 2.84 12.51
C ALA A 20 -0.22 2.95 11.93
N THR A 21 0.46 4.06 12.20
CA THR A 21 1.84 4.21 11.72
C THR A 21 2.76 3.19 12.39
N PRO A 22 3.77 2.65 11.69
CA PRO A 22 4.70 1.67 12.26
C PRO A 22 5.38 2.15 13.54
N GLU A 23 5.64 3.46 13.66
CA GLU A 23 6.25 4.10 14.83
C GLU A 23 5.31 4.04 16.05
N ALA A 24 4.02 4.29 15.85
CA ALA A 24 3.03 4.20 16.91
C ALA A 24 2.88 2.75 17.39
N CYS A 25 2.87 1.80 16.45
CA CYS A 25 2.85 0.38 16.76
C CYS A 25 4.10 -0.05 17.56
N ALA A 26 5.28 0.43 17.17
CA ALA A 26 6.54 0.15 17.85
C ALA A 26 6.59 0.72 19.27
N ALA A 27 6.10 1.95 19.46
CA ALA A 27 6.03 2.58 20.78
C ALA A 27 5.06 1.85 21.73
N ILE A 28 3.95 1.32 21.24
CA ILE A 28 2.97 0.60 22.07
C ILE A 28 3.46 -0.82 22.40
N LEU A 29 3.88 -1.60 21.39
CA LEU A 29 4.26 -3.00 21.57
C LEU A 29 5.65 -3.17 22.19
N TRP A 30 6.61 -2.34 21.79
CA TRP A 30 8.02 -2.48 22.17
C TRP A 30 8.57 -1.35 23.04
N LYS A 31 7.75 -0.35 23.40
CA LYS A 31 8.16 0.85 24.16
C LYS A 31 9.36 1.60 23.55
N ASP A 32 9.62 1.38 22.27
CA ASP A 32 10.79 1.91 21.57
C ASP A 32 10.43 2.19 20.12
N ALA A 33 10.35 3.48 19.78
CA ALA A 33 10.01 3.94 18.45
C ALA A 33 11.06 3.58 17.39
N LYS A 34 12.30 3.25 17.79
CA LYS A 34 13.36 2.84 16.85
C LYS A 34 13.13 1.45 16.26
N LYS A 35 12.16 0.69 16.76
CA LYS A 35 11.80 -0.63 16.24
C LYS A 35 10.67 -0.57 15.19
N SER A 36 10.47 0.59 14.56
CA SER A 36 9.50 0.79 13.48
C SER A 36 9.68 -0.20 12.33
N ASP A 37 10.93 -0.54 11.95
CA ASP A 37 11.20 -1.52 10.89
C ASP A 37 10.61 -2.90 11.21
N LYS A 38 10.79 -3.36 12.45
CA LYS A 38 10.23 -4.65 12.90
C LYS A 38 8.71 -4.60 12.97
N ALA A 39 8.16 -3.47 13.42
CA ALA A 39 6.71 -3.27 13.46
C ALA A 39 6.11 -3.25 12.05
N ALA A 40 6.76 -2.60 11.07
CA ALA A 40 6.33 -2.56 9.68
C ALA A 40 6.25 -3.97 9.06
N VAL A 41 7.25 -4.82 9.30
CA VAL A 41 7.26 -6.21 8.84
C VAL A 41 6.16 -7.04 9.52
N ALA A 42 5.97 -6.86 10.83
CA ALA A 42 4.93 -7.58 11.57
C ALA A 42 3.51 -7.18 11.15
N LEU A 43 3.30 -5.90 10.82
CA LEU A 43 2.02 -5.35 10.39
C LEU A 43 1.65 -5.69 8.95
N LYS A 44 2.58 -6.23 8.15
CA LYS A 44 2.28 -6.68 6.77
C LYS A 44 1.64 -5.58 5.92
N ILE A 45 2.27 -4.41 5.91
CA ILE A 45 1.71 -3.18 5.36
C ILE A 45 1.90 -3.03 3.84
N THR A 46 2.59 -3.97 3.19
CA THR A 46 2.93 -3.88 1.76
C THR A 46 1.77 -4.33 0.89
N SER A 47 1.71 -3.82 -0.33
CA SER A 47 0.71 -4.21 -1.34
C SER A 47 0.64 -5.73 -1.55
N LYS A 48 1.79 -6.42 -1.53
CA LYS A 48 1.87 -7.89 -1.68
C LYS A 48 1.23 -8.61 -0.50
N ASP A 49 1.57 -8.21 0.73
CA ASP A 49 0.99 -8.82 1.92
C ASP A 49 -0.53 -8.62 1.97
N LEU A 50 -0.99 -7.40 1.66
CA LEU A 50 -2.42 -7.06 1.65
C LEU A 50 -3.17 -7.81 0.55
N LYS A 51 -2.49 -8.14 -0.56
CA LYS A 51 -3.03 -9.00 -1.61
C LYS A 51 -3.18 -10.44 -1.15
N GLU A 52 -2.19 -10.99 -0.45
CA GLU A 52 -2.28 -12.32 0.16
C GLU A 52 -3.39 -12.41 1.21
N LEU A 53 -3.62 -11.32 1.95
CA LEU A 53 -4.70 -11.19 2.93
C LEU A 53 -6.08 -10.94 2.27
N ASN A 54 -6.16 -10.86 0.94
CA ASN A 54 -7.37 -10.53 0.18
C ASN A 54 -8.05 -9.21 0.60
N ILE A 55 -7.26 -8.23 1.08
CA ILE A 55 -7.75 -6.89 1.41
C ILE A 55 -7.84 -6.02 0.16
N ILE A 56 -6.95 -6.26 -0.82
CA ILE A 56 -6.92 -5.52 -2.09
C ILE A 56 -7.26 -6.42 -3.29
N ASP A 57 -7.94 -5.85 -4.28
CA ASP A 57 -8.34 -6.55 -5.49
C ASP A 57 -7.21 -6.66 -6.51
N GLN A 58 -6.39 -5.62 -6.65
CA GLN A 58 -5.32 -5.62 -7.64
C GLN A 58 -4.16 -4.72 -7.23
N ILE A 59 -2.95 -5.17 -7.59
CA ILE A 59 -1.72 -4.37 -7.48
C ILE A 59 -1.45 -3.72 -8.83
N VAL A 60 -1.28 -2.40 -8.83
CA VAL A 60 -0.90 -1.62 -10.01
C VAL A 60 0.64 -1.50 -10.03
N PRO A 61 1.32 -2.02 -11.06
CA PRO A 61 2.77 -2.02 -11.13
C PRO A 61 3.31 -0.60 -11.34
N GLU A 62 4.36 -0.27 -10.61
CA GLU A 62 5.05 1.02 -10.73
C GLU A 62 6.22 0.94 -11.74
N PRO A 63 6.66 2.09 -12.29
CA PRO A 63 7.89 2.15 -13.08
C PRO A 63 9.11 1.71 -12.25
N SER A 64 10.18 1.25 -12.90
CA SER A 64 11.40 0.72 -12.24
C SER A 64 12.10 1.68 -11.28
N ARG A 65 11.87 2.99 -11.39
CA ARG A 65 12.40 4.02 -10.49
C ARG A 65 11.34 4.58 -9.50
N GLY A 66 10.21 3.90 -9.38
CA GLY A 66 9.04 4.33 -8.60
C GLY A 66 8.12 5.27 -9.38
N ALA A 67 6.88 5.42 -8.90
CA ALA A 67 5.87 6.26 -9.55
C ALA A 67 6.33 7.72 -9.75
N GLN A 68 7.15 8.24 -8.83
CA GLN A 68 7.70 9.60 -8.90
C GLN A 68 8.66 9.85 -10.06
N ALA A 69 9.33 8.80 -10.56
CA ALA A 69 10.32 8.95 -11.62
C ALA A 69 9.70 9.04 -13.02
N ASP A 70 8.52 8.46 -13.21
CA ASP A 70 7.79 8.52 -14.47
C ASP A 70 6.28 8.57 -14.18
N LEU A 71 5.81 9.78 -13.88
CA LEU A 71 4.41 10.07 -13.57
C LEU A 71 3.49 9.76 -14.75
N ILE A 72 3.96 9.94 -15.99
CA ILE A 72 3.17 9.68 -17.19
C ILE A 72 2.90 8.19 -17.32
N LYS A 73 3.95 7.36 -17.18
CA LYS A 73 3.80 5.90 -17.23
C LYS A 73 3.02 5.35 -16.04
N ALA A 74 3.25 5.87 -14.84
CA ALA A 74 2.48 5.50 -13.66
C ALA A 74 0.98 5.84 -13.83
N GLY A 75 0.67 7.03 -14.36
CA GLY A 75 -0.69 7.44 -14.67
C GLY A 75 -1.34 6.59 -15.77
N ALA A 76 -0.59 6.23 -16.81
CA ALA A 76 -1.08 5.33 -17.85
C ALA A 76 -1.41 3.93 -17.30
N ASN A 77 -0.55 3.37 -16.45
CA ASN A 77 -0.79 2.09 -15.78
C ASN A 77 -2.03 2.15 -14.87
N LEU A 78 -2.16 3.22 -14.10
CA LEU A 78 -3.31 3.43 -13.23
C LEU A 78 -4.61 3.56 -14.04
N LYS A 79 -4.60 4.33 -15.13
CA LYS A 79 -5.75 4.47 -16.03
C LYS A 79 -6.16 3.12 -16.62
N ALA A 80 -5.19 2.33 -17.10
CA ALA A 80 -5.45 1.00 -17.64
C ALA A 80 -6.08 0.08 -16.58
N ALA A 81 -5.56 0.11 -15.34
CA ALA A 81 -6.11 -0.67 -14.24
C ALA A 81 -7.55 -0.25 -13.87
N ILE A 82 -7.83 1.06 -13.82
CA ILE A 82 -9.20 1.56 -13.55
C ILE A 82 -10.15 1.14 -14.68
N CYS A 83 -9.77 1.33 -15.94
CA CYS A 83 -10.61 0.93 -17.09
C CYS A 83 -10.90 -0.57 -17.15
N ALA A 84 -10.01 -1.42 -16.64
CA ALA A 84 -10.23 -2.86 -16.58
C ALA A 84 -11.19 -3.31 -15.45
N ASN A 85 -11.45 -2.43 -14.47
CA ASN A 85 -12.28 -2.73 -13.29
C ASN A 85 -13.53 -1.84 -13.17
N LEU A 86 -13.82 -1.05 -14.21
CA LEU A 86 -15.09 -0.34 -14.41
C LEU A 86 -16.14 -1.31 -14.98
#